data_AF-A0A7N5JJU6-F1
#
_entry.id   AF-A0A7N5JJU6-F1
#
_cell.length_a   1.000
_cell.length_b   1.000
_cell.length_c   1.000
_cell.angle_alpha   90.00
_cell.angle_beta   90.00
_cell.angle_gamma   90.00
#
_symmetry.space_group_name_H-M   'P 1'
#
loop_
_entity.id
_entity.type
_entity.pdbx_description
1 polymer ?
#
loop_
_entity_poly.entity_id
_entity_poly.type
_entity_poly.pdbx_seq_one_letter_code
_entity_poly.pdbx_strand_id
1 'polypeptide(L)' 'MADKETAFDDAVEERVINEECKIWKKNTPFLYDLVMTHALEWPSLTAQWLPDRERRIWRFWLS' A
#
# COMPACT_ATOMS: atom_id res chain seq x y z
N MET A 1 -5.57 19.09 -29.69
CA MET A 1 -6.91 18.50 -29.45
C MET A 1 -6.76 17.14 -28.75
N ALA A 2 -5.82 16.29 -29.18
CA ALA A 2 -5.46 15.03 -28.50
C ALA A 2 -5.09 15.18 -27.00
N ASP A 3 -4.38 16.24 -26.60
CA ASP A 3 -3.96 16.43 -25.19
C ASP A 3 -5.11 16.81 -24.24
N LYS A 4 -6.26 17.25 -24.77
CA LYS A 4 -7.44 17.61 -23.95
C LYS A 4 -8.37 16.42 -23.73
N GLU A 5 -8.45 15.52 -24.70
CA GLU A 5 -9.23 14.28 -24.59
C GLU A 5 -8.55 13.31 -23.62
N THR A 6 -7.22 13.14 -23.75
CA THR A 6 -6.41 12.33 -22.81
C THR A 6 -6.52 12.82 -21.37
N ALA A 7 -6.39 14.13 -21.13
CA ALA A 7 -6.54 14.70 -19.79
C ALA A 7 -7.96 14.55 -19.19
N PHE A 8 -8.99 14.45 -20.04
CA PHE A 8 -10.35 14.19 -19.58
C PHE A 8 -10.54 12.73 -19.18
N ASP A 9 -10.01 11.79 -19.96
CA ASP A 9 -10.03 10.37 -19.65
C ASP A 9 -9.24 10.06 -18.37
N ASP A 10 -8.06 10.66 -18.19
CA ASP A 10 -7.25 10.52 -16.97
C ASP A 10 -8.02 10.99 -15.72
N ALA A 11 -8.78 12.08 -15.82
CA ALA A 11 -9.57 12.62 -14.72
C ALA A 11 -10.78 11.74 -14.36
N VAL A 12 -11.36 11.04 -15.34
CA VAL A 12 -12.41 10.04 -15.10
C VAL A 12 -11.82 8.80 -14.45
N GLU A 13 -10.67 8.34 -14.93
CA GLU A 13 -9.97 7.17 -14.38
C GLU A 13 -9.53 7.41 -12.93
N GLU A 14 -8.96 8.57 -12.61
CA GLU A 14 -8.56 8.93 -11.25
C GLU A 14 -9.75 8.91 -10.27
N ARG A 15 -10.93 9.35 -10.72
CA ARG A 15 -12.16 9.31 -9.91
C ARG A 15 -12.58 7.87 -9.61
N VAL A 16 -12.56 7.00 -10.61
CA VAL A 16 -12.89 5.57 -10.45
C VAL A 16 -11.90 4.92 -9.48
N ILE A 17 -10.60 5.12 -9.69
CA ILE A 17 -9.54 4.60 -8.81
C ILE A 17 -9.76 5.04 -7.35
N ASN A 18 -10.14 6.30 -7.13
CA ASN A 18 -10.39 6.81 -5.78
C ASN A 18 -11.64 6.18 -5.13
N GLU A 19 -12.71 5.94 -5.88
CA GLU A 19 -13.91 5.26 -5.37
C GLU A 19 -13.62 3.79 -5.00
N GLU A 20 -12.95 3.06 -5.87
CA GLU A 20 -12.55 1.67 -5.64
C GLU A 20 -11.62 1.55 -4.43
N CYS A 21 -10.63 2.45 -4.31
CA CYS A 21 -9.72 2.50 -3.16
C CYS A 21 -10.47 2.76 -1.85
N LYS A 22 -11.52 3.59 -1.85
CA LYS A 22 -12.36 3.81 -0.67
C LYS A 22 -13.17 2.58 -0.30
N ILE A 23 -13.76 1.88 -1.28
CA ILE A 23 -14.52 0.65 -1.04
C ILE A 23 -13.59 -0.43 -0.47
N TRP A 24 -12.42 -0.62 -1.09
CA TRP A 24 -11.41 -1.55 -0.62
C TRP A 24 -11.01 -1.27 0.82
N LYS A 25 -10.73 0.00 1.18
CA LYS A 25 -10.39 0.41 2.56
C LYS A 25 -11.49 0.07 3.57
N LYS A 26 -12.77 0.20 3.18
CA LYS A 26 -13.90 -0.18 4.05
C LYS A 26 -13.98 -1.69 4.26
N ASN A 27 -13.57 -2.48 3.26
CA ASN A 27 -13.62 -3.94 3.31
C ASN A 27 -12.36 -4.57 3.90
N THR A 28 -11.24 -3.82 3.99
CA THR A 28 -9.94 -4.31 4.50
C THR A 28 -10.03 -5.12 5.81
N PRO A 29 -10.77 -4.70 6.85
CA PRO A 29 -10.86 -5.46 8.10
C PRO A 29 -11.48 -6.85 7.96
N PHE A 30 -12.28 -7.08 6.91
CA PHE A 30 -12.88 -8.39 6.62
C PHE A 30 -12.00 -9.26 5.71
N LEU A 31 -11.07 -8.63 4.98
CA LEU A 31 -10.27 -9.30 3.94
C LEU A 31 -8.87 -9.70 4.41
N TYR A 32 -8.28 -8.96 5.35
CA TYR A 32 -6.89 -9.13 5.75
C TYR A 32 -6.72 -9.00 7.27
N ASP A 33 -5.93 -9.89 7.88
CA ASP A 33 -5.56 -9.80 9.29
C ASP A 33 -4.59 -8.64 9.58
N LEU A 34 -3.77 -8.27 8.58
CA LEU A 34 -2.81 -7.17 8.68
C LEU A 34 -2.65 -6.48 7.33
N VAL A 35 -2.77 -5.15 7.33
CA VAL A 35 -2.42 -4.28 6.21
C VAL A 35 -1.57 -3.14 6.76
N MET A 36 -0.43 -2.89 6.12
CA MET A 36 0.46 -1.79 6.45
C MET A 36 0.67 -0.92 5.22
N THR A 37 0.22 0.33 5.29
CA THR A 37 0.38 1.32 4.21
C THR A 37 1.36 2.40 4.65
N HIS A 38 2.42 2.61 3.88
CA HIS A 38 3.41 3.64 4.14
C HIS A 38 3.65 4.48 2.89
N ALA A 39 3.48 5.79 2.99
CA ALA A 39 3.84 6.73 1.93
C ALA A 39 5.34 7.00 2.01
N LEU A 40 6.08 6.49 1.02
CA LEU A 40 7.50 6.78 0.90
C LEU A 40 7.70 8.21 0.40
N GLU A 41 8.81 8.83 0.80
CA GLU A 41 9.19 10.18 0.33
C GLU A 41 9.39 10.20 -1.19
N TRP A 42 9.96 9.12 -1.73
CA TRP A 42 10.24 8.94 -3.14
C TRP A 42 9.75 7.57 -3.63
N PRO A 43 9.33 7.46 -4.91
CA PRO A 43 8.94 6.18 -5.47
C PRO A 43 10.13 5.22 -5.47
N SER A 44 9.93 4.03 -4.92
CA SER A 44 10.93 2.97 -4.98
C SER A 44 10.75 2.16 -6.26
N LEU A 45 11.84 1.95 -6.98
CA LEU A 45 11.84 1.15 -8.22
C LEU A 45 11.99 -0.35 -7.95
N THR A 46 12.38 -0.74 -6.73
CA THR A 46 12.62 -2.14 -6.32
C THR A 46 12.21 -2.37 -4.87
N ALA A 47 11.68 -3.55 -4.56
CA ALA A 47 11.43 -4.01 -3.19
C ALA A 47 11.92 -5.45 -3.03
N GLN A 48 12.63 -5.75 -1.93
CA GLN A 48 13.14 -7.09 -1.62
C GLN A 48 13.07 -7.35 -0.12
N TRP A 49 12.65 -8.56 0.25
CA TRP A 49 12.73 -9.03 1.63
C TRP A 49 14.15 -9.55 1.94
N LEU A 50 14.70 -9.13 3.07
CA LEU A 50 15.95 -9.69 3.59
C LEU A 50 15.67 -10.98 4.39
N PRO A 51 16.59 -11.95 4.40
CA PRO A 51 16.38 -13.23 5.05
C PRO A 51 16.40 -13.14 6.59
N ASP A 52 17.08 -12.14 7.15
CA ASP A 52 17.24 -11.97 8.59
C ASP A 52 15.98 -11.42 9.26
N ARG A 53 15.56 -12.09 10.35
CA ARG A 53 14.50 -11.62 11.24
C ARG A 53 15.01 -11.59 12.68
N GLU A 54 15.18 -10.38 13.22
CA GLU A 54 15.54 -10.18 14.62
C GLU A 54 14.38 -10.61 15.54
N ARG A 55 14.52 -11.73 16.27
CA ARG A 55 13.63 -12.08 17.37
C ARG A 55 14.27 -11.66 18.69
N ARG A 56 13.75 -10.57 19.29
CA ARG A 56 14.08 -10.25 20.69
C ARG A 56 13.43 -11.26 21.62
N ILE A 57 14.17 -12.32 21.94
CA ILE A 57 13.85 -13.18 23.08
C ILE A 57 14.50 -12.52 24.30
N TRP A 58 13.70 -12.08 25.27
CA TRP A 58 14.24 -11.63 26.54
C TRP A 58 14.96 -12.81 27.21
N ARG A 59 16.29 -12.77 27.26
CA ARG A 59 17.14 -13.74 27.98
C ARG A 59 16.95 -13.69 29.51
N PHE A 60 15.90 -13.02 30.00
CA PHE A 60 15.58 -12.91 31.42
C PHE A 60 14.86 -14.13 32.01
N TRP A 61 14.35 -15.04 31.17
CA TRP A 61 13.61 -16.23 31.64
C TRP A 61 14.40 -17.55 31.54
N LEU A 62 15.71 -17.49 31.25
CA LEU A 62 16.59 -18.67 31.19
C LEU A 62 17.64 -18.71 32.32
N SER A 63 17.36 -18.06 33.46
CA SER A 63 18.13 -18.25 34.70
C SER A 63 17.20 -18.35 35.90
#